data_AF-A0A803Y934-F1
#
_entry.id   AF-A0A803Y934-F1
#
_cell.length_a   1.000
_cell.length_b   1.000
_cell.length_c   1.000
_cell.angle_alpha   90.00
_cell.angle_beta   90.00
_cell.angle_gamma   90.00
#
_symmetry.space_group_name_H-M   'P 1'
#
loop_
_entity.id
_entity.type
_entity.pdbx_description
1 polymer ?
#
loop_
_entity_poly.entity_id
_entity_poly.type
_entity_poly.pdbx_seq_one_letter_code
_entity_poly.pdbx_strand_id
1 'polypeptide(L)'
;MDGPGERTVKMSLLCLLCLSLFPSFSLGRVVGKDEAGFAECNVFFPGRVPPEGFTEPFHVKICQQYNGEPRFATLYSTKDKIPLYSAFKYTGAARSGADESWLLEPQIDDPENDQHEMVIEADVVGSLANLGANQALTSDYVGSGYERGLLNPSLLNREDFQMATYTLTNAVPLRPSLSKIWHSDIRRVVEQALIPHCSKKDQLYLLAGAIPSTVRVKGKVSVPETLWLAACCDAPEGWSLGLVKKVNDESSLADLTVGELEKQLLAGLDLFKGNCGEDNESSEKMEAILQAVSQIREQRVGSTLLDGVYSLWNGTVSYLKAISMVLISIPYDVGRVITNIFLGFLGIIQDVAVITYRILRIPMGFVLHLASFPYYSICAIPSVVKDMATGIGGTFSLAIDATASILHGFYYVVSHIAKRFVPKGSSGD
;
A
#
# COMPACT_ATOMS: atom_id res chain seq x y z
N MET A 1 -68.20 15.15 61.64
CA MET A 1 -66.98 14.96 62.43
C MET A 1 -66.15 13.89 61.75
N ASP A 2 -64.91 14.28 61.53
CA ASP A 2 -63.70 13.59 61.03
C ASP A 2 -63.65 12.04 61.05
N GLY A 3 -62.93 11.48 60.06
CA GLY A 3 -62.54 10.06 59.96
C GLY A 3 -61.37 9.70 60.90
N PRO A 4 -60.39 8.82 60.53
CA PRO A 4 -60.35 7.73 59.55
C PRO A 4 -59.71 6.43 60.12
N GLY A 5 -59.56 5.38 59.28
CA GLY A 5 -58.71 4.20 59.51
C GLY A 5 -59.45 2.88 59.20
N GLU A 6 -58.89 1.83 58.63
CA GLU A 6 -57.68 1.54 57.85
C GLU A 6 -57.86 0.06 57.40
N ARG A 7 -57.35 -0.32 56.22
CA ARG A 7 -57.05 -1.72 55.79
C ARG A 7 -58.21 -2.69 55.54
N THR A 8 -58.41 -3.03 54.27
CA THR A 8 -57.87 -4.32 53.78
C THR A 8 -57.75 -4.32 52.26
N VAL A 9 -56.50 -4.35 51.82
CA VAL A 9 -56.06 -4.54 50.43
C VAL A 9 -56.38 -5.98 50.03
N LYS A 10 -57.29 -6.20 49.08
CA LYS A 10 -57.48 -7.51 48.43
C LYS A 10 -58.27 -7.38 47.13
N MET A 11 -57.72 -6.71 46.12
CA MET A 11 -58.19 -6.89 44.75
C MET A 11 -57.19 -6.36 43.71
N SER A 12 -55.96 -6.85 43.72
CA SER A 12 -55.05 -6.63 42.59
C SER A 12 -54.09 -7.81 42.47
N LEU A 13 -54.63 -8.96 42.06
CA LEU A 13 -53.83 -10.14 41.72
C LEU A 13 -54.34 -10.85 40.44
N LEU A 14 -55.11 -10.15 39.60
CA LEU A 14 -55.64 -10.70 38.34
C LEU A 14 -55.19 -9.94 37.08
N CYS A 15 -54.35 -8.91 37.21
CA CYS A 15 -53.83 -8.13 36.08
C CYS A 15 -52.30 -8.21 35.93
N LEU A 16 -51.68 -9.28 36.45
CA LEU A 16 -50.24 -9.56 36.33
C LEU A 16 -49.93 -10.89 35.63
N LEU A 17 -50.95 -11.57 35.09
CA LEU A 17 -50.84 -12.87 34.41
C LEU A 17 -51.01 -12.80 32.87
N CYS A 18 -51.09 -11.60 32.28
CA CYS A 18 -51.18 -11.40 30.83
C CYS A 18 -49.94 -10.76 30.19
N LEU A 19 -48.80 -10.76 30.88
CA LEU A 19 -47.52 -10.25 30.34
C LEU A 19 -46.53 -11.35 29.93
N SER A 20 -46.95 -12.61 29.91
CA SER A 20 -46.11 -13.74 29.44
C SER A 20 -46.45 -14.22 28.02
N LEU A 21 -47.17 -13.42 27.22
CA LEU A 21 -47.25 -13.62 25.77
C LEU A 21 -46.04 -12.94 25.12
N PHE A 22 -44.94 -13.70 25.11
CA PHE A 22 -43.73 -13.63 24.26
C PHE A 22 -43.55 -12.38 23.35
N PRO A 23 -42.36 -11.76 23.39
CA PRO A 23 -41.41 -11.94 22.32
C PRO A 23 -40.54 -13.13 22.71
N SER A 24 -40.54 -14.13 21.84
CA SER A 24 -39.44 -15.07 21.75
C SER A 24 -38.15 -14.26 21.90
N PHE A 25 -37.35 -14.54 22.94
CA PHE A 25 -35.96 -14.12 22.88
C PHE A 25 -35.42 -14.78 21.61
N SER A 26 -35.18 -13.96 20.58
CA SER A 26 -34.63 -14.36 19.29
C SER A 26 -33.33 -15.11 19.57
N LEU A 27 -33.39 -16.44 19.52
CA LEU A 27 -32.23 -17.31 19.71
C LEU A 27 -31.70 -17.60 18.31
N GLY A 28 -30.97 -16.66 17.72
CA GLY A 28 -30.19 -16.93 16.52
C GLY A 28 -29.15 -18.00 16.76
N ARG A 29 -28.88 -18.86 15.78
CA ARG A 29 -27.87 -19.90 15.91
C ARG A 29 -27.82 -20.75 14.66
N VAL A 30 -26.89 -21.71 14.69
CA VAL A 30 -27.06 -22.95 13.94
C VAL A 30 -28.41 -23.55 14.31
N VAL A 31 -29.24 -23.70 13.28
CA VAL A 31 -30.63 -24.14 13.43
C VAL A 31 -30.63 -25.64 13.68
N GLY A 32 -31.36 -26.05 14.72
CA GLY A 32 -31.45 -27.44 15.14
C GLY A 32 -32.17 -28.28 14.08
N LYS A 33 -31.91 -29.59 14.07
CA LYS A 33 -32.54 -30.51 13.11
C LYS A 33 -34.07 -30.57 13.26
N ASP A 34 -34.56 -30.34 14.47
CA ASP A 34 -35.98 -30.40 14.81
C ASP A 34 -36.74 -29.10 14.47
N GLU A 35 -36.03 -28.05 14.06
CA GLU A 35 -36.62 -26.75 13.74
C GLU A 35 -36.98 -26.61 12.26
N ALA A 36 -38.11 -25.96 12.01
CA ALA A 36 -38.60 -25.72 10.67
C ALA A 36 -37.72 -24.72 9.92
N GLY A 37 -37.17 -25.16 8.78
CA GLY A 37 -36.41 -24.32 7.88
C GLY A 37 -35.16 -23.70 8.52
N PHE A 38 -35.10 -22.37 8.53
CA PHE A 38 -34.05 -21.52 9.12
C PHE A 38 -34.56 -20.70 10.31
N ALA A 39 -35.56 -21.21 11.05
CA ALA A 39 -36.14 -20.55 12.21
C ALA A 39 -36.59 -19.10 11.92
N GLU A 40 -36.05 -18.09 12.62
CA GLU A 40 -36.39 -16.67 12.44
C GLU A 40 -36.02 -16.16 11.04
N CYS A 41 -34.97 -16.73 10.44
CA CYS A 41 -34.50 -16.35 9.11
C CYS A 41 -35.38 -16.91 7.98
N ASN A 42 -36.47 -17.63 8.29
CA ASN A 42 -37.46 -18.03 7.29
C ASN A 42 -38.07 -16.81 6.55
N VAL A 43 -38.00 -15.60 7.13
CA VAL A 43 -38.44 -14.34 6.49
C VAL A 43 -37.72 -14.00 5.19
N PHE A 44 -36.56 -14.59 4.93
CA PHE A 44 -35.76 -14.37 3.71
C PHE A 44 -36.12 -15.30 2.55
N PHE A 45 -37.17 -16.10 2.71
CA PHE A 45 -37.67 -17.00 1.67
C PHE A 45 -39.12 -16.66 1.29
N PRO A 46 -39.51 -16.81 0.01
CA PRO A 46 -40.89 -16.64 -0.41
C PRO A 46 -41.78 -17.64 0.33
N GLY A 47 -42.98 -17.22 0.73
CA GLY A 47 -43.86 -18.05 1.56
C GLY A 47 -43.28 -18.49 2.92
N ARG A 48 -42.10 -18.01 3.31
CA ARG A 48 -41.31 -18.52 4.46
C ARG A 48 -40.88 -19.98 4.33
N VAL A 49 -40.73 -20.47 3.10
CA VAL A 49 -40.34 -21.86 2.80
C VAL A 49 -38.95 -21.88 2.15
N PRO A 50 -37.94 -22.48 2.79
CA PRO A 50 -36.60 -22.55 2.21
C PRO A 50 -36.48 -23.61 1.10
N PRO A 51 -35.40 -23.57 0.30
CA PRO A 51 -35.10 -24.58 -0.71
C PRO A 51 -35.08 -26.01 -0.18
N GLU A 52 -35.52 -26.96 -1.01
CA GLU A 52 -35.43 -28.40 -0.77
C GLU A 52 -34.38 -29.07 -1.65
N GLY A 53 -33.95 -30.28 -1.25
CA GLY A 53 -32.97 -31.10 -1.98
C GLY A 53 -31.56 -31.13 -1.37
N PHE A 54 -31.23 -30.16 -0.51
CA PHE A 54 -29.94 -30.17 0.21
C PHE A 54 -30.02 -30.98 1.51
N THR A 55 -29.67 -32.27 1.45
CA THR A 55 -29.93 -33.23 2.54
C THR A 55 -28.69 -33.87 3.19
N GLU A 56 -27.49 -33.51 2.74
CA GLU A 56 -26.26 -34.11 3.28
C GLU A 56 -26.08 -33.80 4.79
N PRO A 57 -25.53 -34.74 5.57
CA PRO A 57 -25.41 -34.61 7.02
C PRO A 57 -24.42 -33.53 7.47
N PHE A 58 -23.53 -33.09 6.58
CA PHE A 58 -22.56 -32.00 6.80
C PHE A 58 -23.09 -30.64 6.31
N HIS A 59 -24.35 -30.57 5.88
CA HIS A 59 -25.04 -29.31 5.63
C HIS A 59 -25.59 -28.75 6.95
N VAL A 60 -25.22 -27.52 7.24
CA VAL A 60 -25.61 -26.79 8.44
C VAL A 60 -26.45 -25.60 8.02
N LYS A 61 -27.62 -25.46 8.65
CA LYS A 61 -28.52 -24.32 8.44
C LYS A 61 -28.16 -23.23 9.44
N ILE A 62 -27.89 -22.03 8.94
CA ILE A 62 -27.46 -20.89 9.77
C ILE A 62 -28.50 -19.77 9.60
N CYS A 63 -29.09 -19.33 10.71
CA CYS A 63 -29.78 -18.04 10.76
C CYS A 63 -28.76 -16.97 11.15
N GLN A 64 -28.40 -16.11 10.20
CA GLN A 64 -27.34 -15.11 10.37
C GLN A 64 -27.90 -13.93 11.16
N GLN A 65 -27.49 -13.79 12.42
CA GLN A 65 -27.94 -12.72 13.30
C GLN A 65 -26.83 -11.74 13.62
N TYR A 66 -27.17 -10.45 13.64
CA TYR A 66 -26.28 -9.36 14.00
C TYR A 66 -27.07 -8.26 14.71
N ASN A 67 -26.58 -7.81 15.86
CA ASN A 67 -27.28 -6.98 16.85
C ASN A 67 -28.61 -7.58 17.29
N GLY A 68 -28.63 -8.89 17.62
CA GLY A 68 -29.82 -9.61 18.10
C GLY A 68 -30.96 -9.78 17.09
N GLU A 69 -30.74 -9.46 15.82
CA GLU A 69 -31.76 -9.46 14.77
C GLU A 69 -31.32 -10.31 13.56
N PRO A 70 -32.24 -11.02 12.89
CA PRO A 70 -31.94 -11.79 11.68
C PRO A 70 -31.61 -10.87 10.50
N ARG A 71 -30.51 -11.17 9.81
CA ARG A 71 -30.00 -10.39 8.67
C ARG A 71 -30.10 -11.11 7.33
N PHE A 72 -29.82 -12.42 7.31
CA PHE A 72 -30.00 -13.30 6.15
C PHE A 72 -29.95 -14.78 6.60
N ALA A 73 -30.19 -15.72 5.70
CA ALA A 73 -30.03 -17.14 5.98
C ALA A 73 -28.88 -17.71 5.14
N THR A 74 -28.17 -18.72 5.67
CA THR A 74 -27.10 -19.39 4.92
C THR A 74 -27.16 -20.90 5.13
N LEU A 75 -27.19 -21.67 4.04
CA LEU A 75 -26.90 -23.10 4.09
C LEU A 75 -25.41 -23.32 3.84
N TYR A 76 -24.72 -23.94 4.79
CA TYR A 76 -23.27 -24.07 4.79
C TYR A 76 -22.82 -25.53 4.75
N SER A 77 -21.79 -25.85 3.97
CA SER A 77 -21.16 -27.18 3.96
C SER A 77 -19.93 -27.16 4.86
N THR A 78 -19.94 -27.89 5.98
CA THR A 78 -18.77 -28.00 6.87
C THR A 78 -17.66 -28.86 6.25
N LYS A 79 -18.02 -29.73 5.30
CA LYS A 79 -17.09 -30.53 4.50
C LYS A 79 -16.28 -29.67 3.53
N ASP A 80 -16.95 -28.74 2.85
CA ASP A 80 -16.33 -27.90 1.82
C ASP A 80 -15.90 -26.52 2.35
N LYS A 81 -16.34 -26.19 3.56
CA LYS A 81 -16.09 -24.93 4.28
C LYS A 81 -16.51 -23.70 3.49
N ILE A 82 -17.61 -23.82 2.75
CA ILE A 82 -18.22 -22.74 1.98
C ILE A 82 -19.75 -22.78 2.09
N PRO A 83 -20.44 -21.63 1.94
CA PRO A 83 -21.88 -21.64 1.73
C PRO A 83 -22.25 -22.30 0.41
N LEU A 84 -23.29 -23.12 0.45
CA LEU A 84 -23.97 -23.62 -0.74
C LEU A 84 -24.92 -22.55 -1.29
N TYR A 85 -25.61 -21.84 -0.40
CA TYR A 85 -26.32 -20.62 -0.72
C TYR A 85 -26.51 -19.71 0.49
N SER A 86 -26.71 -18.42 0.22
CA SER A 86 -27.21 -17.40 1.14
C SER A 86 -28.52 -16.81 0.60
N ALA A 87 -29.55 -16.74 1.44
CA ALA A 87 -30.86 -16.17 1.14
C ALA A 87 -31.04 -14.80 1.81
N PHE A 88 -31.35 -13.78 1.03
CA PHE A 88 -31.38 -12.39 1.49
C PHE A 88 -32.38 -11.54 0.69
N LYS A 89 -32.62 -10.32 1.18
CA LYS A 89 -33.39 -9.29 0.48
C LYS A 89 -32.51 -8.07 0.25
N TYR A 90 -32.78 -7.32 -0.82
CA TYR A 90 -32.11 -6.04 -1.04
C TYR A 90 -32.55 -5.04 0.04
N THR A 91 -31.63 -4.54 0.86
CA THR A 91 -31.96 -3.52 1.88
C THR A 91 -31.62 -2.12 1.40
N GLY A 92 -30.65 -1.97 0.49
CA GLY A 92 -30.34 -0.71 -0.19
C GLY A 92 -28.88 -0.68 -0.65
N ALA A 93 -28.51 0.32 -1.44
CA ALA A 93 -27.11 0.52 -1.81
C ALA A 93 -26.26 0.86 -0.57
N ALA A 94 -25.14 0.15 -0.43
CA ALA A 94 -24.16 0.34 0.64
C ALA A 94 -23.68 1.79 0.79
N ARG A 95 -23.29 2.17 2.01
CA ARG A 95 -22.51 3.40 2.25
C ARG A 95 -21.02 3.09 2.10
N SER A 96 -20.27 4.01 1.50
CA SER A 96 -18.82 3.92 1.43
C SER A 96 -18.19 4.02 2.82
N GLY A 97 -17.20 3.18 3.13
CA GLY A 97 -16.37 3.27 4.33
C GLY A 97 -16.82 2.43 5.53
N ALA A 98 -17.60 1.36 5.32
CA ALA A 98 -17.84 0.37 6.37
C ALA A 98 -16.53 -0.37 6.70
N ASP A 99 -16.23 -0.53 7.99
CA ASP A 99 -15.06 -1.27 8.47
C ASP A 99 -15.26 -2.77 8.25
N GLU A 100 -14.33 -3.41 7.53
CA GLU A 100 -14.41 -4.84 7.17
C GLU A 100 -13.89 -5.72 8.31
N SER A 101 -14.65 -5.76 9.41
CA SER A 101 -14.42 -6.73 10.48
C SER A 101 -15.01 -8.08 10.09
N TRP A 102 -14.16 -9.09 9.94
CA TRP A 102 -14.59 -10.44 9.56
C TRP A 102 -15.21 -11.18 10.73
N LEU A 103 -16.39 -11.74 10.49
CA LEU A 103 -17.22 -12.41 11.46
C LEU A 103 -17.20 -13.93 11.26
N LEU A 104 -17.50 -14.66 12.33
CA LEU A 104 -17.62 -16.12 12.41
C LEU A 104 -18.87 -16.51 13.18
N GLU A 105 -19.30 -17.75 13.03
CA GLU A 105 -20.37 -18.38 13.78
C GLU A 105 -19.74 -19.38 14.78
N PRO A 106 -19.56 -19.02 16.05
CA PRO A 106 -18.85 -19.84 17.03
C PRO A 106 -19.40 -21.26 17.15
N GLN A 107 -20.73 -21.37 17.10
CA GLN A 107 -21.48 -22.60 17.26
C GLN A 107 -21.24 -23.65 16.16
N ILE A 108 -20.58 -23.29 15.05
CA ILE A 108 -20.20 -24.24 13.99
C ILE A 108 -18.99 -25.06 14.41
N ASP A 109 -18.00 -24.44 15.05
CA ASP A 109 -16.79 -25.12 15.52
C ASP A 109 -16.96 -25.68 16.94
N ASP A 110 -17.74 -25.00 17.78
CA ASP A 110 -18.02 -25.38 19.16
C ASP A 110 -19.54 -25.46 19.41
N PRO A 111 -20.17 -26.63 19.23
CA PRO A 111 -21.62 -26.79 19.41
C PRO A 111 -22.13 -26.49 20.82
N GLU A 112 -21.25 -26.50 21.83
CA GLU A 112 -21.60 -26.18 23.23
C GLU A 112 -21.49 -24.68 23.52
N ASN A 113 -21.05 -23.88 22.55
CA ASN A 113 -20.93 -22.44 22.68
C ASN A 113 -22.30 -21.79 22.84
N ASP A 114 -22.45 -20.95 23.86
CA ASP A 114 -23.69 -20.25 24.19
C ASP A 114 -23.84 -18.92 23.44
N GLN A 115 -22.89 -18.57 22.56
CA GLN A 115 -23.00 -17.39 21.70
C GLN A 115 -23.81 -17.71 20.45
N HIS A 116 -24.97 -17.06 20.40
CA HIS A 116 -26.06 -17.24 19.44
C HIS A 116 -26.01 -16.20 18.30
N GLU A 117 -24.91 -15.46 18.18
CA GLU A 117 -24.72 -14.39 17.21
C GLU A 117 -23.35 -14.53 16.55
N MET A 118 -23.20 -13.99 15.34
CA MET A 118 -21.90 -13.90 14.70
C MET A 118 -20.95 -12.99 15.52
N VAL A 119 -19.67 -13.33 15.55
CA VAL A 119 -18.65 -12.65 16.37
C VAL A 119 -17.44 -12.27 15.54
N ILE A 120 -16.72 -11.23 15.94
CA ILE A 120 -15.48 -10.83 15.28
C ILE A 120 -14.45 -11.94 15.48
N GLU A 121 -13.86 -12.43 14.37
CA GLU A 121 -12.89 -13.53 14.41
C GLU A 121 -11.73 -13.23 15.37
N ALA A 122 -11.19 -12.01 15.30
CA ALA A 122 -10.07 -11.58 16.13
C ALA A 122 -10.35 -11.67 17.65
N ASP A 123 -11.61 -11.56 18.08
CA ASP A 123 -12.00 -11.55 19.49
C ASP A 123 -12.11 -12.97 20.08
N VAL A 124 -12.22 -13.99 19.24
CA VAL A 124 -12.40 -15.40 19.65
C VAL A 124 -11.19 -16.29 19.36
N VAL A 125 -10.15 -15.74 18.73
CA VAL A 125 -8.88 -16.44 18.51
C VAL A 125 -8.25 -16.81 19.86
N GLY A 126 -8.13 -18.12 20.11
CA GLY A 126 -7.50 -18.66 21.31
C GLY A 126 -8.45 -18.94 22.49
N SER A 127 -9.71 -18.53 22.40
CA SER A 127 -10.76 -18.84 23.38
C SER A 127 -11.78 -19.86 22.87
N LEU A 128 -12.08 -19.86 21.56
CA LEU A 128 -13.04 -20.79 20.96
C LEU A 128 -12.43 -22.19 20.75
N ALA A 129 -13.13 -23.21 21.23
CA ALA A 129 -12.73 -24.60 21.02
C ALA A 129 -12.86 -24.99 19.53
N ASN A 130 -11.91 -25.78 19.03
CA ASN A 130 -11.90 -26.32 17.66
C ASN A 130 -12.02 -25.27 16.53
N LEU A 131 -11.63 -24.01 16.79
CA LEU A 131 -11.70 -22.91 15.82
C LEU A 131 -11.13 -23.33 14.44
N GLY A 132 -11.96 -23.20 13.40
CA GLY A 132 -11.64 -23.55 12.02
C GLY A 132 -11.73 -25.04 11.70
N ALA A 133 -12.26 -25.89 12.59
CA ALA A 133 -12.48 -27.31 12.30
C ALA A 133 -13.57 -27.50 11.24
N ASN A 134 -14.67 -26.77 11.36
CA ASN A 134 -15.89 -26.93 10.56
C ASN A 134 -16.18 -25.72 9.66
N GLN A 135 -15.59 -24.55 9.93
CA GLN A 135 -15.67 -23.38 9.05
C GLN A 135 -14.30 -22.90 8.55
N ALA A 136 -14.32 -22.00 7.56
CA ALA A 136 -13.12 -21.33 7.07
C ALA A 136 -12.69 -20.19 8.01
N LEU A 137 -11.39 -19.90 8.07
CA LEU A 137 -10.83 -18.78 8.81
C LEU A 137 -10.20 -17.74 7.88
N THR A 138 -10.02 -16.50 8.34
CA THR A 138 -9.29 -15.48 7.57
C THR A 138 -7.89 -15.97 7.19
N SER A 139 -7.23 -16.67 8.11
CA SER A 139 -5.90 -17.25 7.89
C SER A 139 -5.82 -18.25 6.74
N ASP A 140 -6.94 -18.89 6.36
CA ASP A 140 -6.98 -19.83 5.23
C ASP A 140 -6.83 -19.10 3.88
N TYR A 141 -7.27 -17.84 3.79
CA TYR A 141 -7.20 -17.02 2.57
C TYR A 141 -5.88 -16.27 2.43
N VAL A 142 -5.22 -15.91 3.54
CA VAL A 142 -3.97 -15.13 3.52
C VAL A 142 -2.88 -15.82 2.68
N GLY A 143 -2.36 -15.11 1.68
CA GLY A 143 -1.30 -15.61 0.79
C GLY A 143 -1.73 -16.71 -0.19
N SER A 144 -3.04 -16.97 -0.32
CA SER A 144 -3.55 -18.04 -1.21
C SER A 144 -3.74 -17.61 -2.67
N GLY A 145 -3.78 -16.30 -2.94
CA GLY A 145 -4.20 -15.75 -4.23
C GLY A 145 -5.74 -15.68 -4.41
N TYR A 146 -6.50 -16.10 -3.40
CA TYR A 146 -7.95 -15.99 -3.34
C TYR A 146 -8.38 -15.00 -2.26
N GLU A 147 -9.48 -14.30 -2.53
CA GLU A 147 -10.20 -13.44 -1.61
C GLU A 147 -11.49 -14.12 -1.12
N ARG A 148 -12.07 -13.55 -0.08
CA ARG A 148 -13.34 -13.96 0.52
C ARG A 148 -14.48 -13.33 -0.27
N GLY A 149 -14.86 -13.96 -1.38
CA GLY A 149 -15.94 -13.50 -2.24
C GLY A 149 -17.30 -13.73 -1.60
N LEU A 150 -18.02 -12.66 -1.28
CA LEU A 150 -19.34 -12.75 -0.62
C LEU A 150 -20.43 -13.25 -1.59
N LEU A 151 -21.27 -14.18 -1.14
CA LEU A 151 -22.47 -14.59 -1.88
C LEU A 151 -23.61 -13.60 -1.75
N ASN A 152 -23.96 -13.20 -0.51
CA ASN A 152 -24.76 -12.01 -0.24
C ASN A 152 -23.82 -10.78 -0.26
N PRO A 153 -23.78 -9.97 -1.34
CA PRO A 153 -22.79 -8.90 -1.45
C PRO A 153 -23.15 -7.74 -0.51
N SER A 154 -22.13 -7.19 0.16
CA SER A 154 -22.30 -6.02 1.04
C SER A 154 -22.90 -4.82 0.28
N LEU A 155 -22.60 -4.69 -1.02
CA LEU A 155 -23.11 -3.63 -1.90
C LEU A 155 -24.65 -3.58 -2.05
N LEU A 156 -25.33 -4.69 -1.76
CA LEU A 156 -26.80 -4.79 -1.79
C LEU A 156 -27.45 -4.50 -0.43
N ASN A 157 -26.63 -4.20 0.58
CA ASN A 157 -27.07 -4.05 1.95
C ASN A 157 -26.72 -2.69 2.56
N ARG A 158 -27.52 -2.26 3.55
CA ARG A 158 -27.33 -1.02 4.32
C ARG A 158 -27.22 -1.29 5.81
N GLU A 159 -26.54 -0.38 6.50
CA GLU A 159 -26.45 -0.38 7.97
C GLU A 159 -26.00 -1.75 8.49
N ASP A 160 -26.63 -2.26 9.53
CA ASP A 160 -26.28 -3.54 10.16
C ASP A 160 -26.36 -4.74 9.19
N PHE A 161 -27.22 -4.70 8.18
CA PHE A 161 -27.26 -5.75 7.15
C PHE A 161 -25.95 -5.79 6.35
N GLN A 162 -25.34 -4.63 6.10
CA GLN A 162 -24.07 -4.53 5.39
C GLN A 162 -22.95 -5.17 6.21
N MET A 163 -22.87 -4.86 7.51
CA MET A 163 -21.86 -5.40 8.41
C MET A 163 -21.96 -6.92 8.53
N ALA A 164 -23.18 -7.43 8.69
CA ALA A 164 -23.43 -8.86 8.81
C ALA A 164 -22.99 -9.68 7.58
N THR A 165 -22.89 -9.06 6.39
CA THR A 165 -22.44 -9.78 5.19
C THR A 165 -20.97 -10.21 5.25
N TYR A 166 -20.14 -9.58 6.08
CA TYR A 166 -18.71 -9.90 6.25
C TYR A 166 -18.47 -11.09 7.19
N THR A 167 -19.32 -12.11 7.13
CA THR A 167 -19.08 -13.40 7.79
C THR A 167 -18.42 -14.40 6.83
N LEU A 168 -17.52 -15.22 7.37
CA LEU A 168 -16.82 -16.27 6.62
C LEU A 168 -17.76 -17.39 6.14
N THR A 169 -18.91 -17.60 6.79
CA THR A 169 -19.93 -18.53 6.29
C THR A 169 -20.71 -17.98 5.11
N ASN A 170 -20.62 -16.69 4.79
CA ASN A 170 -21.18 -16.08 3.58
C ASN A 170 -20.13 -15.94 2.45
N ALA A 171 -18.89 -16.41 2.66
CA ALA A 171 -17.78 -16.21 1.75
C ALA A 171 -17.34 -17.49 1.03
N VAL A 172 -16.97 -17.35 -0.23
CA VAL A 172 -16.35 -18.39 -1.05
C VAL A 172 -15.00 -17.91 -1.61
N PRO A 173 -14.02 -18.79 -1.83
CA PRO A 173 -12.76 -18.40 -2.47
C PRO A 173 -12.94 -17.96 -3.91
N LEU A 174 -12.72 -16.67 -4.18
CA LEU A 174 -12.70 -16.11 -5.54
C LEU A 174 -11.37 -15.44 -5.83
N ARG A 175 -10.94 -15.46 -7.10
CA ARG A 175 -9.84 -14.59 -7.53
C ARG A 175 -10.27 -13.12 -7.37
N PRO A 176 -9.35 -12.19 -7.07
CA PRO A 176 -9.71 -10.77 -6.88
C PRO A 176 -10.51 -10.16 -8.03
N SER A 177 -10.11 -10.44 -9.28
CA SER A 177 -10.81 -10.00 -10.50
C SER A 177 -12.25 -10.52 -10.54
N LEU A 178 -12.41 -11.84 -10.38
CA LEU A 178 -13.71 -12.49 -10.42
C LEU A 178 -14.63 -12.05 -9.27
N SER A 179 -14.09 -11.86 -8.07
CA SER A 179 -14.83 -11.36 -6.90
C SER A 179 -15.47 -10.00 -7.21
N LYS A 180 -14.64 -9.05 -7.69
CA LYS A 180 -15.09 -7.72 -8.11
C LYS A 180 -16.14 -7.77 -9.21
N ILE A 181 -15.93 -8.64 -10.22
CA ILE A 181 -16.89 -8.82 -11.31
C ILE A 181 -18.20 -9.35 -10.75
N TRP A 182 -18.18 -10.45 -10.01
CA TRP A 182 -19.37 -11.05 -9.41
C TRP A 182 -20.20 -10.02 -8.61
N HIS A 183 -19.58 -9.28 -7.69
CA HIS A 183 -20.29 -8.29 -6.89
C HIS A 183 -20.86 -7.14 -7.72
N SER A 184 -20.13 -6.66 -8.72
CA SER A 184 -20.60 -5.62 -9.64
C SER A 184 -21.78 -6.10 -10.50
N ASP A 185 -21.69 -7.32 -11.01
CA ASP A 185 -22.68 -7.96 -11.87
C ASP A 185 -24.00 -8.12 -11.13
N ILE A 186 -23.96 -8.76 -9.97
CA ILE A 186 -25.14 -9.01 -9.15
C ILE A 186 -25.74 -7.70 -8.67
N ARG A 187 -24.91 -6.71 -8.28
CA ARG A 187 -25.41 -5.38 -7.93
C ARG A 187 -26.20 -4.75 -9.08
N ARG A 188 -25.63 -4.70 -10.28
CA ARG A 188 -26.27 -4.09 -11.45
C ARG A 188 -27.54 -4.82 -11.84
N VAL A 189 -27.52 -6.15 -11.85
CA VAL A 189 -28.72 -6.94 -12.18
C VAL A 189 -29.83 -6.69 -11.16
N VAL A 190 -29.54 -6.76 -9.86
CA VAL A 190 -30.55 -6.50 -8.82
C VAL A 190 -31.10 -5.07 -8.92
N GLU A 191 -30.23 -4.07 -9.01
CA GLU A 191 -30.64 -2.65 -9.02
C GLU A 191 -31.34 -2.21 -10.31
N GLN A 192 -30.88 -2.68 -11.47
CA GLN A 192 -31.30 -2.16 -12.78
C GLN A 192 -32.28 -3.07 -13.51
N ALA A 193 -32.25 -4.39 -13.25
CA ALA A 193 -33.13 -5.35 -13.94
C ALA A 193 -34.20 -5.93 -13.01
N LEU A 194 -33.89 -6.25 -11.75
CA LEU A 194 -34.85 -6.96 -10.89
C LEU A 194 -35.81 -6.02 -10.15
N ILE A 195 -35.27 -5.04 -9.42
CA ILE A 195 -36.07 -4.13 -8.59
C ILE A 195 -37.12 -3.34 -9.40
N PRO A 196 -36.80 -2.77 -10.59
CA PRO A 196 -37.79 -2.00 -11.35
C PRO A 196 -39.01 -2.82 -11.78
N HIS A 197 -38.87 -4.14 -11.86
CA HIS A 197 -39.89 -5.06 -12.34
C HIS A 197 -40.54 -5.88 -11.22
N CYS A 198 -40.21 -5.64 -9.94
CA CYS A 198 -40.91 -6.24 -8.81
C CYS A 198 -41.74 -5.18 -8.07
N SER A 199 -43.08 -5.29 -8.17
CA SER A 199 -44.04 -4.27 -7.71
C SER A 199 -43.82 -3.83 -6.27
N LYS A 200 -43.36 -4.72 -5.40
CA LYS A 200 -42.92 -4.38 -4.05
C LYS A 200 -41.54 -4.98 -3.79
N LYS A 201 -40.60 -4.11 -3.42
CA LYS A 201 -39.21 -4.50 -3.14
C LYS A 201 -39.08 -5.53 -2.01
N ASP A 202 -39.97 -5.52 -1.02
CA ASP A 202 -39.98 -6.48 0.09
C ASP A 202 -40.44 -7.89 -0.31
N GLN A 203 -41.03 -8.03 -1.50
CA GLN A 203 -41.41 -9.30 -2.12
C GLN A 203 -40.35 -9.84 -3.09
N LEU A 204 -39.21 -9.16 -3.25
CA LEU A 204 -38.06 -9.66 -4.00
C LEU A 204 -37.15 -10.47 -3.08
N TYR A 205 -37.08 -11.77 -3.34
CA TYR A 205 -36.25 -12.73 -2.63
C TYR A 205 -35.07 -13.15 -3.51
N LEU A 206 -33.88 -13.19 -2.91
CA LEU A 206 -32.63 -13.50 -3.60
C LEU A 206 -31.94 -14.68 -2.93
N LEU A 207 -31.54 -15.67 -3.73
CA LEU A 207 -30.68 -16.78 -3.33
C LEU A 207 -29.39 -16.69 -4.14
N ALA A 208 -28.25 -16.42 -3.51
CA ALA A 208 -26.95 -16.51 -4.17
C ALA A 208 -26.20 -17.74 -3.67
N GLY A 209 -25.65 -18.54 -4.58
CA GLY A 209 -25.06 -19.81 -4.23
C GLY A 209 -23.80 -20.16 -5.01
N ALA A 210 -23.17 -21.23 -4.58
CA ALA A 210 -21.92 -21.73 -5.13
C ALA A 210 -21.93 -23.27 -5.18
N ILE A 211 -21.42 -23.82 -6.28
CA ILE A 211 -21.19 -25.26 -6.43
C ILE A 211 -19.74 -25.55 -6.05
N PRO A 212 -19.46 -26.34 -4.99
CA PRO A 212 -18.10 -26.71 -4.61
C PRO A 212 -17.41 -27.51 -5.72
N SER A 213 -16.09 -27.43 -5.78
CA SER A 213 -15.28 -28.22 -6.71
C SER A 213 -14.27 -29.08 -5.93
N THR A 214 -13.45 -29.84 -6.66
CA THR A 214 -12.36 -30.62 -6.05
C THR A 214 -11.14 -29.75 -5.68
N VAL A 215 -11.05 -28.52 -6.20
CA VAL A 215 -9.94 -27.59 -5.93
C VAL A 215 -10.14 -26.98 -4.55
N ARG A 216 -9.11 -27.02 -3.70
CA ARG A 216 -9.16 -26.45 -2.35
C ARG A 216 -8.03 -25.46 -2.06
N VAL A 217 -8.37 -24.32 -1.49
CA VAL A 217 -7.41 -23.37 -0.90
C VAL A 217 -6.77 -24.01 0.32
N LYS A 218 -5.44 -24.11 0.31
CA LYS A 218 -4.62 -24.75 1.35
C LYS A 218 -5.12 -26.14 1.76
N GLY A 219 -5.74 -26.88 0.83
CA GLY A 219 -6.33 -28.20 1.10
C GLY A 219 -7.57 -28.19 2.02
N LYS A 220 -8.08 -27.01 2.41
CA LYS A 220 -9.15 -26.86 3.40
C LYS A 220 -10.46 -26.35 2.82
N VAL A 221 -10.44 -25.20 2.14
CA VAL A 221 -11.64 -24.48 1.69
C VAL A 221 -11.87 -24.73 0.20
N SER A 222 -13.04 -25.24 -0.18
CA SER A 222 -13.38 -25.50 -1.58
C SER A 222 -13.44 -24.23 -2.40
N VAL A 223 -12.74 -24.19 -3.53
CA VAL A 223 -12.93 -23.17 -4.56
C VAL A 223 -14.17 -23.58 -5.37
N PRO A 224 -15.16 -22.70 -5.57
CA PRO A 224 -16.34 -23.03 -6.35
C PRO A 224 -16.00 -23.18 -7.84
N GLU A 225 -16.72 -24.05 -8.55
CA GLU A 225 -16.65 -24.12 -10.02
C GLU A 225 -17.68 -23.22 -10.71
N THR A 226 -18.81 -22.99 -10.03
CA THR A 226 -19.95 -22.23 -10.54
C THR A 226 -20.52 -21.39 -9.41
N LEU A 227 -20.82 -20.13 -9.71
CA LEU A 227 -21.62 -19.22 -8.90
C LEU A 227 -22.99 -19.07 -9.55
N TRP A 228 -24.02 -18.87 -8.76
CA TRP A 228 -25.37 -18.67 -9.27
C TRP A 228 -26.19 -17.71 -8.41
N LEU A 229 -27.20 -17.10 -9.03
CA LEU A 229 -28.22 -16.29 -8.37
C LEU A 229 -29.58 -16.80 -8.82
N ALA A 230 -30.49 -17.09 -7.91
CA ALA A 230 -31.91 -17.24 -8.19
C ALA A 230 -32.67 -16.07 -7.55
N ALA A 231 -33.61 -15.50 -8.28
CA ALA A 231 -34.46 -14.41 -7.82
C ALA A 231 -35.93 -14.78 -7.99
N CYS A 232 -36.75 -14.40 -7.02
CA CYS A 232 -38.20 -14.58 -7.03
C CYS A 232 -38.88 -13.28 -6.58
N CYS A 233 -39.79 -12.78 -7.40
CA CYS A 233 -40.73 -11.73 -7.00
C CYS A 233 -42.07 -12.37 -6.63
N ASP A 234 -42.35 -12.50 -5.33
CA ASP A 234 -43.56 -13.15 -4.81
C ASP A 234 -44.75 -12.17 -4.75
N ALA A 235 -45.27 -11.83 -5.92
CA ALA A 235 -46.36 -10.89 -6.13
C ALA A 235 -47.43 -11.47 -7.09
N PRO A 236 -48.64 -10.88 -7.19
CA PRO A 236 -49.70 -11.36 -8.08
C PRO A 236 -49.32 -11.44 -9.58
N GLU A 237 -48.32 -10.66 -10.00
CA GLU A 237 -47.67 -10.74 -11.31
C GLU A 237 -46.17 -11.00 -11.11
N GLY A 238 -45.91 -12.02 -10.29
CA GLY A 238 -44.57 -12.45 -9.93
C GLY A 238 -43.80 -12.98 -11.13
N TRP A 239 -42.54 -13.28 -10.88
CA TRP A 239 -41.63 -13.83 -11.87
C TRP A 239 -40.42 -14.43 -11.14
N SER A 240 -39.66 -15.26 -11.85
CA SER A 240 -38.44 -15.83 -11.31
C SER A 240 -37.33 -15.94 -12.35
N LEU A 241 -36.09 -15.73 -11.92
CA LEU A 241 -34.93 -15.70 -12.80
C LEU A 241 -33.77 -16.47 -12.15
N GLY A 242 -33.11 -17.32 -12.93
CA GLY A 242 -31.82 -17.90 -12.62
C GLY A 242 -30.69 -17.19 -13.38
N LEU A 243 -29.54 -17.03 -12.74
CA LEU A 243 -28.29 -16.59 -13.35
C LEU A 243 -27.17 -17.55 -12.97
N VAL A 244 -26.28 -17.84 -13.91
CA VAL A 244 -25.12 -18.70 -13.71
C VAL A 244 -23.85 -18.01 -14.20
N LYS A 245 -22.80 -18.10 -13.39
CA LYS A 245 -21.45 -17.64 -13.71
C LYS A 245 -20.45 -18.77 -13.48
N LYS A 246 -19.69 -19.13 -14.50
CA LYS A 246 -18.60 -20.11 -14.40
C LYS A 246 -17.36 -19.43 -13.86
N VAL A 247 -16.72 -20.01 -12.85
CA VAL A 247 -15.56 -19.41 -12.17
C VAL A 247 -14.33 -19.35 -13.09
N ASN A 248 -14.22 -20.28 -14.04
CA ASN A 248 -13.13 -20.31 -15.02
C ASN A 248 -13.33 -19.39 -16.23
N ASP A 249 -14.50 -18.75 -16.35
CA ASP A 249 -14.81 -17.80 -17.43
C ASP A 249 -15.40 -16.53 -16.82
N GLU A 250 -14.54 -15.53 -16.59
CA GLU A 250 -14.94 -14.26 -16.00
C GLU A 250 -15.97 -13.50 -16.86
N SER A 251 -16.04 -13.77 -18.16
CA SER A 251 -17.02 -13.17 -19.07
C SER A 251 -18.38 -13.86 -19.03
N SER A 252 -18.42 -15.11 -18.55
CA SER A 252 -19.67 -15.88 -18.45
C SER A 252 -20.62 -15.24 -17.45
N LEU A 253 -21.84 -14.97 -17.91
CA LEU A 253 -22.99 -14.64 -17.11
C LEU A 253 -24.16 -15.06 -17.99
N ALA A 254 -24.84 -16.15 -17.64
CA ALA A 254 -25.95 -16.70 -18.39
C ALA A 254 -27.23 -16.57 -17.57
N ASP A 255 -28.35 -16.33 -18.24
CA ASP A 255 -29.69 -16.28 -17.68
C ASP A 255 -30.37 -17.60 -18.02
N LEU A 256 -31.15 -18.09 -17.06
CA LEU A 256 -31.84 -19.36 -17.11
C LEU A 256 -33.20 -19.17 -16.44
N THR A 257 -34.14 -20.03 -16.80
CA THR A 257 -35.29 -20.28 -15.93
C THR A 257 -34.81 -20.91 -14.61
N VAL A 258 -35.58 -20.76 -13.54
CA VAL A 258 -35.24 -21.40 -12.25
C VAL A 258 -35.17 -22.92 -12.40
N GLY A 259 -36.07 -23.53 -13.17
CA GLY A 259 -36.05 -24.97 -13.43
C GLY A 259 -34.83 -25.46 -14.21
N GLU A 260 -34.27 -24.65 -15.12
CA GLU A 260 -33.00 -24.95 -15.78
C GLU A 260 -31.81 -24.81 -14.84
N LEU A 261 -31.83 -23.81 -13.96
CA LEU A 261 -30.83 -23.64 -12.91
C LEU A 261 -30.84 -24.85 -11.97
N GLU A 262 -32.00 -25.26 -11.46
CA GLU A 262 -32.15 -26.44 -10.58
C GLU A 262 -31.56 -27.70 -11.21
N LYS A 263 -31.85 -27.95 -12.49
CA LYS A 263 -31.28 -29.08 -13.25
C LYS A 263 -29.75 -29.03 -13.33
N GLN A 264 -29.14 -27.84 -13.36
CA GLN A 264 -27.68 -27.69 -13.36
C GLN A 264 -27.07 -27.83 -11.97
N LEU A 265 -27.79 -27.49 -10.91
CA LEU A 265 -27.29 -27.55 -9.54
C LEU A 265 -27.26 -28.98 -9.02
N LEU A 266 -28.42 -29.60 -8.85
CA LEU A 266 -28.61 -30.92 -8.24
C LEU A 266 -29.98 -31.46 -8.67
N ALA A 267 -30.05 -32.76 -8.98
CA ALA A 267 -31.32 -33.40 -9.29
C ALA A 267 -32.24 -33.42 -8.06
N GLY A 268 -33.51 -33.02 -8.24
CA GLY A 268 -34.49 -32.97 -7.15
C GLY A 268 -34.40 -31.72 -6.27
N LEU A 269 -33.70 -30.68 -6.73
CA LEU A 269 -33.68 -29.37 -6.09
C LEU A 269 -34.97 -28.59 -6.41
N ASP A 270 -35.51 -27.91 -5.41
CA ASP A 270 -36.61 -26.95 -5.55
C ASP A 270 -36.20 -25.67 -4.79
N LEU A 271 -35.82 -24.63 -5.52
CA LEU A 271 -35.30 -23.38 -4.96
C LEU A 271 -36.40 -22.49 -4.41
N PHE A 272 -37.59 -22.51 -5.01
CA PHE A 272 -38.72 -21.66 -4.62
C PHE A 272 -39.99 -22.49 -4.49
N LYS A 273 -40.00 -23.38 -3.48
CA LYS A 273 -41.11 -24.30 -3.27
C LYS A 273 -42.43 -23.56 -3.00
N GLY A 274 -43.41 -23.79 -3.87
CA GLY A 274 -44.78 -23.28 -3.71
C GLY A 274 -45.01 -21.81 -4.09
N ASN A 275 -43.97 -21.08 -4.49
CA ASN A 275 -44.04 -19.68 -4.92
C ASN A 275 -43.01 -19.46 -6.03
N CYS A 276 -43.30 -18.70 -7.09
CA CYS A 276 -42.32 -18.42 -8.16
C CYS A 276 -41.77 -19.64 -8.94
N GLY A 277 -42.15 -20.87 -8.60
CA GLY A 277 -41.86 -22.10 -9.32
C GLY A 277 -43.05 -22.49 -10.20
N GLU A 278 -42.77 -22.75 -11.48
CA GLU A 278 -43.69 -23.06 -12.59
C GLU A 278 -44.41 -21.84 -13.18
N ASP A 279 -43.86 -21.35 -14.30
CA ASP A 279 -44.49 -20.61 -15.42
C ASP A 279 -45.46 -19.47 -15.10
N ASN A 280 -45.33 -18.82 -13.93
CA ASN A 280 -45.90 -17.49 -13.70
C ASN A 280 -45.03 -16.43 -14.40
N GLU A 281 -44.92 -16.55 -15.73
CA GLU A 281 -44.32 -15.53 -16.56
C GLU A 281 -45.38 -14.48 -16.86
N SER A 282 -45.31 -13.34 -16.17
CA SER A 282 -45.73 -12.11 -16.84
C SER A 282 -44.75 -11.86 -17.99
N SER A 283 -45.05 -12.44 -19.16
CA SER A 283 -44.17 -12.48 -20.34
C SER A 283 -43.50 -11.13 -20.64
N GLU A 284 -44.23 -10.01 -20.49
CA GLU A 284 -43.67 -8.66 -20.70
C GLU A 284 -42.60 -8.27 -19.65
N LYS A 285 -42.83 -8.55 -18.36
CA LYS A 285 -41.84 -8.19 -17.32
C LYS A 285 -40.60 -9.05 -17.44
N MET A 286 -40.77 -10.34 -17.72
CA MET A 286 -39.63 -11.24 -17.93
C MET A 286 -38.82 -10.80 -19.13
N GLU A 287 -39.46 -10.50 -20.27
CA GLU A 287 -38.79 -9.99 -21.46
C GLU A 287 -37.99 -8.72 -21.17
N ALA A 288 -38.58 -7.76 -20.43
CA ALA A 288 -37.89 -6.54 -20.02
C ALA A 288 -36.70 -6.81 -19.08
N ILE A 289 -36.84 -7.74 -18.12
CA ILE A 289 -35.75 -8.18 -17.23
C ILE A 289 -34.60 -8.78 -18.06
N LEU A 290 -34.91 -9.72 -18.96
CA LEU A 290 -33.91 -10.37 -19.81
C LEU A 290 -33.20 -9.36 -20.72
N GLN A 291 -33.95 -8.40 -21.29
CA GLN A 291 -33.38 -7.32 -22.07
C GLN A 291 -32.42 -6.44 -21.24
N ALA A 292 -32.80 -6.08 -20.01
CA ALA A 292 -31.95 -5.32 -19.10
C ALA A 292 -30.69 -6.09 -18.70
N VAL A 293 -30.82 -7.39 -18.41
CA VAL A 293 -29.67 -8.27 -18.13
C VAL A 293 -28.73 -8.37 -19.33
N SER A 294 -29.27 -8.48 -20.55
CA SER A 294 -28.49 -8.48 -21.79
C SER A 294 -27.68 -7.18 -21.95
N GLN A 295 -28.32 -6.02 -21.79
CA GLN A 295 -27.64 -4.71 -21.84
C GLN A 295 -26.51 -4.59 -20.81
N ILE A 296 -26.72 -5.10 -19.59
CA ILE A 296 -25.69 -5.11 -18.54
C ILE A 296 -24.46 -5.91 -18.97
N ARG A 297 -24.67 -7.06 -19.63
CA ARG A 297 -23.59 -7.90 -20.17
C ARG A 297 -22.84 -7.20 -21.28
N GLU A 298 -23.53 -6.62 -22.26
CA GLU A 298 -22.91 -5.90 -23.38
C GLU A 298 -22.05 -4.73 -22.90
N GLN A 299 -22.58 -3.90 -21.99
CA GLN A 299 -21.83 -2.79 -21.39
C GLN A 299 -20.57 -3.28 -20.67
N ARG A 300 -20.62 -4.45 -20.02
CA ARG A 300 -19.44 -5.04 -19.38
C ARG A 300 -18.41 -5.51 -20.39
N VAL A 301 -18.82 -6.16 -21.49
CA VAL A 301 -17.89 -6.59 -22.53
C VAL A 301 -17.16 -5.37 -23.10
N GLY A 302 -17.89 -4.28 -23.35
CA GLY A 302 -17.32 -2.99 -23.76
C GLY A 302 -16.31 -2.44 -22.74
N SER A 303 -16.66 -2.39 -21.44
CA SER A 303 -15.77 -1.88 -20.41
C SER A 303 -14.54 -2.75 -20.21
N THR A 304 -14.68 -4.07 -20.27
CA THR A 304 -13.58 -5.03 -20.08
C THR A 304 -12.55 -4.93 -21.21
N LEU A 305 -13.01 -4.73 -22.45
CA LEU A 305 -12.11 -4.48 -23.58
C LEU A 305 -11.33 -3.17 -23.40
N LEU A 306 -11.99 -2.11 -22.95
CA LEU A 306 -11.34 -0.83 -22.67
C LEU A 306 -10.33 -0.93 -21.51
N ASP A 307 -10.70 -1.57 -20.41
CA ASP A 307 -9.82 -1.81 -19.26
C ASP A 307 -8.62 -2.68 -19.64
N GLY A 308 -8.84 -3.70 -20.46
CA GLY A 308 -7.78 -4.55 -21.03
C GLY A 308 -6.78 -3.74 -21.85
N VAL A 309 -7.26 -2.93 -22.79
CA VAL A 309 -6.42 -2.02 -23.59
C VAL A 309 -5.67 -1.02 -22.71
N TYR A 310 -6.35 -0.45 -21.71
CA TYR A 310 -5.76 0.49 -20.77
C TYR A 310 -4.64 -0.16 -19.92
N SER A 311 -4.85 -1.39 -19.44
CA SER A 311 -3.86 -2.14 -18.67
C SER A 311 -2.62 -2.49 -19.51
N LEU A 312 -2.81 -2.91 -20.76
CA LEU A 312 -1.74 -3.18 -21.73
C LEU A 312 -0.93 -1.91 -22.03
N TRP A 313 -1.63 -0.78 -22.21
CA TRP A 313 -0.99 0.51 -22.42
C TRP A 313 -0.14 0.91 -21.21
N ASN A 314 -0.68 0.83 -20.00
CA ASN A 314 0.06 1.16 -18.78
C ASN A 314 1.23 0.21 -18.53
N GLY A 315 1.08 -1.08 -18.79
CA GLY A 315 2.17 -2.05 -18.73
C GLY A 315 3.30 -1.69 -19.70
N THR A 316 2.95 -1.32 -20.94
CA THR A 316 3.90 -0.87 -21.96
C THR A 316 4.62 0.41 -21.54
N VAL A 317 3.88 1.40 -21.04
CA VAL A 317 4.46 2.67 -20.54
C VAL A 317 5.40 2.42 -19.36
N SER A 318 5.01 1.56 -18.41
CA SER A 318 5.84 1.19 -17.26
C SER A 318 7.13 0.49 -17.70
N TYR A 319 7.03 -0.45 -18.64
CA TYR A 319 8.17 -1.14 -19.22
C TYR A 319 9.13 -0.17 -19.94
N LEU A 320 8.59 0.71 -20.79
CA LEU A 320 9.36 1.75 -21.47
C LEU A 320 10.05 2.71 -20.48
N LYS A 321 9.36 3.07 -19.39
CA LYS A 321 9.93 3.89 -18.32
C LYS A 321 11.09 3.18 -17.63
N ALA A 322 10.96 1.90 -17.33
CA ALA A 322 12.03 1.10 -16.72
C ALA A 322 13.26 1.02 -17.64
N ILE A 323 13.06 0.75 -18.93
CA ILE A 323 14.16 0.75 -19.91
C ILE A 323 14.81 2.13 -20.00
N SER A 324 14.01 3.19 -20.11
CA SER A 324 14.52 4.56 -20.21
C SER A 324 15.39 4.93 -19.00
N MET A 325 14.94 4.58 -17.79
CA MET A 325 15.69 4.80 -16.56
C MET A 325 17.04 4.07 -16.57
N VAL A 326 17.08 2.81 -17.03
CA VAL A 326 18.33 2.04 -17.15
C VAL A 326 19.25 2.63 -18.24
N LEU A 327 18.69 3.00 -19.40
CA LEU A 327 19.45 3.58 -20.51
C LEU A 327 20.04 4.96 -20.19
N ILE A 328 19.42 5.73 -19.29
CA ILE A 328 19.93 7.04 -18.85
C ILE A 328 20.92 6.90 -17.69
N SER A 329 20.64 6.01 -16.73
CA SER A 329 21.49 5.85 -15.53
C SER A 329 22.85 5.25 -15.84
N ILE A 330 22.94 4.26 -16.74
CA ILE A 330 24.22 3.60 -17.08
C ILE A 330 25.24 4.60 -17.66
N PRO A 331 24.93 5.39 -18.71
CA PRO A 331 25.87 6.38 -19.22
C PRO A 331 26.21 7.49 -18.21
N TYR A 332 25.24 7.89 -17.39
CA TYR A 332 25.46 8.90 -16.34
C TYR A 332 26.46 8.42 -15.30
N ASP A 333 26.29 7.20 -14.79
CA ASP A 333 27.20 6.61 -13.81
C ASP A 333 28.60 6.39 -14.39
N VAL A 334 28.69 5.93 -15.65
CA VAL A 334 29.96 5.81 -16.37
C VAL A 334 30.64 7.18 -16.52
N GLY A 335 29.89 8.21 -16.93
CA GLY A 335 30.39 9.58 -17.05
C GLY A 335 30.89 10.15 -15.72
N ARG A 336 30.20 9.85 -14.61
CA ARG A 336 30.64 10.22 -13.25
C ARG A 336 31.97 9.59 -12.89
N VAL A 337 32.15 8.30 -13.17
CA VAL A 337 33.41 7.58 -12.93
C VAL A 337 34.55 8.16 -13.76
N ILE A 338 34.32 8.40 -15.05
CA ILE A 338 35.30 9.04 -15.95
C ILE A 338 35.72 10.40 -15.41
N THR A 339 34.75 11.24 -15.00
CA THR A 339 35.03 12.57 -14.42
C THR A 339 35.89 12.47 -13.16
N ASN A 340 35.58 11.54 -12.26
CA ASN A 340 36.37 11.33 -11.05
C ASN A 340 37.79 10.85 -11.35
N ILE A 341 37.96 9.98 -12.36
CA ILE A 341 39.28 9.52 -12.81
C ILE A 341 40.10 10.71 -13.34
N PHE A 342 39.52 11.56 -14.19
CA PHE A 342 40.20 12.76 -14.70
C PHE A 342 40.60 13.73 -13.58
N LEU A 343 39.72 13.97 -12.61
CA LEU A 343 40.04 14.80 -11.44
C LEU A 343 41.17 14.19 -10.60
N GLY A 344 41.18 12.86 -10.43
CA GLY A 344 42.28 12.15 -9.77
C GLY A 344 43.61 12.32 -10.50
N PHE A 345 43.63 12.17 -11.82
CA PHE A 345 44.83 12.41 -12.63
C PHE A 345 45.33 13.85 -12.53
N LEU A 346 44.44 14.84 -12.56
CA LEU A 346 44.81 16.25 -12.38
C LEU A 346 45.44 16.49 -11.00
N GLY A 347 44.91 15.86 -9.94
CA GLY A 347 45.51 15.90 -8.60
C GLY A 347 46.92 15.33 -8.58
N ILE A 348 47.14 14.16 -9.20
CA ILE A 348 48.47 13.55 -9.31
C ILE A 348 49.45 14.49 -10.06
N ILE A 349 49.02 15.08 -11.18
CA ILE A 349 49.84 16.03 -11.94
C ILE A 349 50.20 17.23 -11.07
N GLN A 350 49.23 17.78 -10.32
CA GLN A 350 49.45 18.89 -9.42
C GLN A 350 50.45 18.55 -8.31
N ASP A 351 50.32 17.38 -7.67
CA ASP A 351 51.22 16.92 -6.63
C ASP A 351 52.65 16.73 -7.16
N VAL A 352 52.79 16.08 -8.33
CA VAL A 352 54.08 15.92 -9.00
C VAL A 352 54.70 17.28 -9.34
N ALA A 353 53.92 18.23 -9.84
CA ALA A 353 54.40 19.58 -10.13
C ALA A 353 54.89 20.31 -8.87
N VAL A 354 54.15 20.19 -7.75
CA VAL A 354 54.53 20.78 -6.46
C VAL A 354 55.82 20.14 -5.92
N ILE A 355 55.94 18.82 -5.98
CA ILE A 355 57.14 18.09 -5.55
C ILE A 355 58.34 18.51 -6.41
N THR A 356 58.16 18.53 -7.74
CA THR A 356 59.20 18.96 -8.69
C THR A 356 59.66 20.38 -8.40
N TYR A 357 58.72 21.31 -8.19
CA TYR A 357 59.01 22.68 -7.80
C TYR A 357 59.79 22.75 -6.46
N ARG A 358 59.38 21.97 -5.46
CA ARG A 358 60.09 21.89 -4.17
C ARG A 358 61.51 21.37 -4.32
N ILE A 359 61.71 20.33 -5.12
CA ILE A 359 63.04 19.75 -5.38
C ILE A 359 63.92 20.78 -6.10
N LEU A 360 63.41 21.46 -7.13
CA LEU A 360 64.15 22.47 -7.90
C LEU A 360 64.47 23.74 -7.10
N ARG A 361 63.65 24.10 -6.10
CA ARG A 361 63.89 25.25 -5.23
C ARG A 361 65.17 25.12 -4.41
N ILE A 362 65.54 23.91 -3.99
CA ILE A 362 66.73 23.65 -3.16
C ILE A 362 68.03 24.00 -3.92
N PRO A 363 68.32 23.44 -5.12
CA PRO A 363 69.51 23.79 -5.89
C PRO A 363 69.46 25.23 -6.41
N MET A 364 68.29 25.77 -6.78
CA MET A 364 68.20 27.15 -7.24
C MET A 364 68.56 28.15 -6.14
N GLY A 365 68.11 27.92 -4.90
CA GLY A 365 68.50 28.73 -3.75
C GLY A 365 70.00 28.65 -3.47
N PHE A 366 70.58 27.43 -3.53
CA PHE A 366 72.02 27.24 -3.40
C PHE A 366 72.81 27.96 -4.50
N VAL A 367 72.37 27.88 -5.77
CA VAL A 367 73.00 28.58 -6.90
C VAL A 367 72.92 30.10 -6.74
N LEU A 368 71.79 30.63 -6.27
CA LEU A 368 71.65 32.06 -5.94
C LEU A 368 72.62 32.50 -4.84
N HIS A 369 72.78 31.70 -3.79
CA HIS A 369 73.76 31.97 -2.74
C HIS A 369 75.20 31.87 -3.26
N LEU A 370 75.51 30.88 -4.10
CA LEU A 370 76.83 30.71 -4.72
C LEU A 370 77.15 31.85 -5.70
N ALA A 371 76.15 32.36 -6.42
CA ALA A 371 76.28 33.53 -7.29
C ALA A 371 76.40 34.85 -6.50
N SER A 372 75.82 34.94 -5.30
CA SER A 372 75.94 36.11 -4.43
C SER A 372 77.33 36.24 -3.77
N PHE A 373 78.03 35.12 -3.56
CA PHE A 373 79.35 35.10 -2.90
C PHE A 373 80.43 35.91 -3.66
N PRO A 374 80.61 35.78 -4.99
CA PRO A 374 81.53 36.64 -5.73
C PRO A 374 81.02 38.09 -5.80
N TYR A 375 79.71 38.34 -5.76
CA TYR A 375 79.16 39.71 -5.76
C TYR A 375 79.60 40.50 -4.52
N TYR A 376 79.42 39.92 -3.32
CA TYR A 376 79.87 40.57 -2.08
C TYR A 376 81.39 40.71 -2.01
N SER A 377 82.14 39.73 -2.52
CA SER A 377 83.60 39.78 -2.56
C SER A 377 84.11 40.85 -3.53
N ILE A 378 83.51 40.97 -4.73
CA ILE A 378 83.89 41.98 -5.74
C ILE A 378 83.51 43.39 -5.29
N CYS A 379 82.39 43.57 -4.58
CA CYS A 379 81.99 44.88 -4.06
C CYS A 379 82.84 45.37 -2.87
N ALA A 380 83.49 44.47 -2.12
CA ALA A 380 84.38 44.83 -1.00
C ALA A 380 85.81 45.20 -1.45
N ILE A 381 86.26 44.76 -2.63
CA ILE A 381 87.62 45.04 -3.13
C ILE A 381 87.86 46.56 -3.34
N PRO A 382 86.96 47.35 -3.96
CA PRO A 382 87.17 48.78 -4.15
C PRO A 382 87.32 49.57 -2.84
N SER A 383 86.58 49.21 -1.79
CA SER A 383 86.67 49.89 -0.49
C SER A 383 88.00 49.63 0.20
N VAL A 384 88.48 48.38 0.17
CA VAL A 384 89.77 48.03 0.78
C VAL A 384 90.94 48.67 0.01
N VAL A 385 90.87 48.68 -1.33
CA VAL A 385 91.89 49.35 -2.17
C VAL A 385 91.89 50.86 -1.93
N LYS A 386 90.72 51.49 -1.77
CA LYS A 386 90.62 52.91 -1.45
C LYS A 386 91.28 53.21 -0.10
N ASP A 387 90.96 52.45 0.93
CA ASP A 387 91.52 52.64 2.27
C ASP A 387 93.05 52.47 2.29
N MET A 388 93.56 51.43 1.61
CA MET A 388 95.00 51.23 1.42
C MET A 388 95.67 52.38 0.68
N ALA A 389 95.05 52.90 -0.40
CA ALA A 389 95.60 54.01 -1.17
C ALA A 389 95.65 55.31 -0.34
N THR A 390 94.63 55.60 0.47
CA THR A 390 94.65 56.72 1.43
C THR A 390 95.70 56.54 2.52
N GLY A 391 95.89 55.33 3.03
CA GLY A 391 96.94 55.03 4.02
C GLY A 391 98.35 55.28 3.46
N ILE A 392 98.64 54.72 2.28
CA ILE A 392 99.93 54.87 1.60
C ILE A 392 100.18 56.34 1.20
N GLY A 393 99.17 57.01 0.64
CA GLY A 393 99.25 58.43 0.27
C GLY A 393 99.50 59.33 1.48
N GLY A 394 98.87 59.05 2.61
CA GLY A 394 99.11 59.75 3.88
C GLY A 394 100.56 59.64 4.33
N THR A 395 101.14 58.44 4.30
CA THR A 395 102.57 58.23 4.64
C THR A 395 103.53 58.92 3.68
N PHE A 396 103.22 58.94 2.37
CA PHE A 396 104.06 59.62 1.39
C PHE A 396 104.03 61.14 1.58
N SER A 397 102.86 61.71 1.89
CA SER A 397 102.72 63.14 2.18
C SER A 397 103.53 63.55 3.42
N LEU A 398 103.49 62.74 4.48
CA LEU A 398 104.28 62.94 5.69
C LEU A 398 105.79 62.91 5.41
N ALA A 399 106.25 62.03 4.53
CA ALA A 399 107.65 61.96 4.12
C ALA A 399 108.07 63.20 3.30
N ILE A 400 107.22 63.69 2.40
CA ILE A 400 107.47 64.92 1.63
C ILE A 400 107.55 66.13 2.56
N ASP A 401 106.60 66.29 3.49
CA ASP A 401 106.59 67.41 4.44
C ASP A 401 107.81 67.41 5.37
N ALA A 402 108.22 66.22 5.82
CA ALA A 402 109.45 66.06 6.59
C ALA A 402 110.69 66.48 5.77
N THR A 403 110.76 66.08 4.50
CA THR A 403 111.87 66.42 3.60
C THR A 403 111.89 67.92 3.27
N ALA A 404 110.73 68.53 3.02
CA ALA A 404 110.60 69.97 2.79
C ALA A 404 111.00 70.77 4.03
N SER A 405 110.63 70.31 5.23
CA SER A 405 111.03 70.93 6.51
C SER A 405 112.54 70.86 6.73
N ILE A 406 113.17 69.72 6.41
CA ILE A 406 114.64 69.56 6.44
C ILE A 406 115.30 70.49 5.43
N LEU A 407 114.77 70.59 4.21
CA LEU A 407 115.32 71.45 3.16
C LEU A 407 115.19 72.93 3.54
N HIS A 408 114.08 73.35 4.13
CA HIS A 408 113.89 74.70 4.67
C HIS A 408 114.86 74.98 5.82
N GLY A 409 115.10 74.00 6.71
CA GLY A 409 116.13 74.08 7.74
C GLY A 409 117.54 74.24 7.15
N PHE A 410 117.88 73.47 6.12
CA PHE A 410 119.14 73.60 5.38
C PHE A 410 119.27 74.96 4.71
N TYR A 411 118.23 75.45 4.05
CA TYR A 411 118.23 76.75 3.39
C TYR A 411 118.39 77.89 4.40
N TYR A 412 117.76 77.77 5.58
CA TYR A 412 117.94 78.70 6.68
C TYR A 412 119.39 78.73 7.18
N VAL A 413 120.02 77.56 7.36
CA VAL A 413 121.43 77.45 7.78
C VAL A 413 122.37 78.02 6.71
N VAL A 414 122.17 77.68 5.44
CA VAL A 414 122.98 78.19 4.30
C VAL A 414 122.83 79.70 4.15
N SER A 415 121.61 80.25 4.26
CA SER A 415 121.35 81.69 4.32
C SER A 415 122.07 82.37 5.48
N HIS A 416 122.07 81.73 6.66
CA HIS A 416 122.69 82.28 7.85
C HIS A 416 124.23 82.26 7.77
N ILE A 417 124.81 81.22 7.15
CA ILE A 417 126.25 81.13 6.85
C ILE A 417 126.65 82.11 5.75
N ALA A 418 125.84 82.25 4.68
CA ALA A 418 126.08 83.21 3.60
C ALA A 418 126.13 84.66 4.11
N LYS A 419 125.26 85.03 5.06
CA LYS A 419 125.33 86.35 5.74
C LYS A 419 126.59 86.55 6.58
N ARG A 420 127.28 85.47 7.00
CA ARG A 420 128.53 85.53 7.78
C ARG A 420 129.78 85.72 6.91
N PHE A 421 129.66 85.56 5.59
CA PHE A 421 130.74 85.69 4.61
C PHE A 421 130.52 86.80 3.57
N VAL A 422 129.54 87.71 3.76
CA VAL A 422 129.45 88.95 2.97
C VAL A 422 130.50 89.95 3.48
N PRO A 423 131.53 90.30 2.69
CA PRO A 423 132.42 91.41 2.98
C PRO A 423 131.77 92.72 2.57
N LYS A 424 131.88 93.75 3.41
CA LYS A 424 131.78 95.15 2.95
C LYS A 424 132.95 95.41 1.99
N GLY A 425 132.64 95.80 0.76
CA GLY A 425 133.62 96.30 -0.21
C GLY A 425 133.03 97.40 -1.07
N SER A 426 133.45 98.64 -0.82
CA SER A 426 133.54 99.76 -1.78
C SER A 426 134.57 99.40 -2.88
N SER A 427 134.70 99.98 -4.07
CA SER A 427 134.09 101.04 -4.88
C SER A 427 134.93 101.10 -6.18
N GLY A 428 134.38 101.53 -7.32
CA GLY A 428 135.18 102.00 -8.46
C GLY A 428 134.40 102.12 -9.77
N ASP A 429 134.23 103.39 -10.20
CA ASP A 429 133.72 103.96 -11.48
C ASP A 429 132.21 104.03 -11.75
#